data_AF-A0A8T4BJF0-F1
#
_entry.id   AF-A0A8T4BJF0-F1
#
_cell.length_a   1.000
_cell.length_b   1.000
_cell.length_c   1.000
_cell.angle_alpha   90.00
_cell.angle_beta   90.00
_cell.angle_gamma   90.00
#
_symmetry.space_group_name_H-M   'P 1'
#
loop_
_entity.id
_entity.type
_entity.pdbx_description
1 polymer ?
#
loop_
_entity_poly.entity_id
_entity_poly.type
_entity_poly.pdbx_seq_one_letter_code
_entity_poly.pdbx_strand_id
1 'polypeptide(L)'
;MTISRNEVWQVDAPSYDRTWEEIEALLDEAITEMKMQHARYMLRKETGPRMDKYRALMKYNRAKAIVDTLKWTIGTRTQASPLDEELLGVKY
;
A
#
# COMPACT_ATOMS: atom_id res chain seq x y z
N MET A 1 4.16 -43.23 9.04
CA MET A 1 3.74 -42.01 8.34
C MET A 1 4.97 -41.13 8.16
N THR A 2 5.58 -41.19 6.99
CA THR A 2 6.79 -40.45 6.65
C THR A 2 6.36 -39.09 6.15
N ILE A 3 6.53 -38.05 6.97
CA ILE A 3 6.37 -36.66 6.52
C ILE A 3 7.48 -36.42 5.49
N SER A 4 7.09 -36.28 4.23
CA SER A 4 7.99 -35.97 3.12
C SER A 4 8.68 -34.64 3.40
N ARG A 5 10.02 -34.61 3.31
CA ARG A 5 10.86 -33.40 3.51
C ARG A 5 10.62 -32.28 2.46
N ASN A 6 9.65 -32.44 1.56
CA ASN A 6 9.42 -31.54 0.43
C ASN A 6 8.36 -30.46 0.65
N GLU A 7 7.63 -30.45 1.76
CA GLU A 7 6.76 -29.32 2.11
C GLU A 7 7.54 -28.28 2.93
N VAL A 8 8.64 -27.80 2.37
CA VAL A 8 9.12 -26.48 2.76
C VAL A 8 8.08 -25.52 2.18
N TRP A 9 7.08 -25.17 2.99
CA TRP A 9 6.18 -24.06 2.70
C TRP A 9 7.07 -22.89 2.27
N GLN A 10 7.11 -22.62 0.96
CA GLN A 10 7.82 -21.46 0.46
C GLN A 10 6.97 -20.28 0.91
N VAL A 11 7.33 -19.71 2.06
CA VAL A 11 6.61 -18.59 2.69
C VAL A 11 6.45 -17.42 1.71
N ASP A 12 7.38 -17.30 0.76
CA ASP A 12 7.41 -16.26 -0.26
C ASP A 12 6.83 -16.71 -1.62
N ALA A 13 6.31 -17.94 -1.74
CA ALA A 13 5.67 -18.38 -2.97
C ALA A 13 4.33 -17.64 -3.17
N PRO A 14 4.02 -17.17 -4.39
CA PRO A 14 2.75 -16.54 -4.68
C PRO A 14 1.59 -17.51 -4.43
N SER A 15 0.65 -17.08 -3.61
CA SER A 15 -0.66 -17.72 -3.48
C SER A 15 -1.49 -17.33 -4.71
N TYR A 16 -1.70 -18.28 -5.63
CA TYR A 16 -2.53 -18.08 -6.83
C TYR A 16 -4.01 -18.43 -6.61
N ASP A 17 -4.40 -18.65 -5.36
CA ASP A 17 -5.74 -19.08 -4.92
C ASP A 17 -6.65 -17.94 -4.46
N ARG A 18 -6.14 -16.69 -4.37
CA ARG A 18 -6.93 -15.53 -3.97
C ARG A 18 -8.08 -15.27 -4.94
N THR A 19 -9.28 -15.05 -4.40
CA THR A 19 -10.45 -14.71 -5.21
C THR A 19 -10.50 -13.22 -5.56
N TRP A 20 -11.33 -12.87 -6.55
CA TRP A 20 -11.55 -11.46 -6.90
C TRP A 20 -12.15 -10.67 -5.74
N GLU A 21 -13.08 -11.27 -5.00
CA GLU A 21 -13.71 -10.65 -3.83
C GLU A 21 -12.68 -10.35 -2.73
N GLU A 22 -11.72 -11.23 -2.50
CA GLU A 22 -10.64 -11.00 -1.52
C GLU A 22 -9.70 -9.86 -1.96
N ILE A 23 -9.42 -9.78 -3.27
CA ILE A 23 -8.59 -8.71 -3.84
C ILE A 23 -9.30 -7.34 -3.76
N GLU A 24 -10.60 -7.30 -4.05
CA GLU A 24 -11.42 -6.09 -3.92
C GLU A 24 -11.54 -5.66 -2.45
N ALA A 25 -11.78 -6.60 -1.53
CA ALA A 25 -11.80 -6.32 -0.09
C ALA A 25 -10.47 -5.74 0.41
N LEU A 26 -9.33 -6.33 -0.03
CA LEU A 26 -8.01 -5.81 0.30
C LEU A 26 -7.80 -4.38 -0.24
N LEU A 27 -8.27 -4.08 -1.44
CA LEU A 27 -8.21 -2.73 -2.01
C LEU A 27 -9.04 -1.74 -1.19
N ASP A 28 -10.25 -2.11 -0.77
CA ASP A 28 -11.12 -1.26 0.05
C ASP A 28 -10.52 -0.97 1.43
N GLU A 29 -9.91 -1.98 2.07
CA GLU A 29 -9.16 -1.81 3.31
C GLU A 29 -7.99 -0.84 3.13
N ALA A 30 -7.20 -1.03 2.06
CA ALA A 30 -6.05 -0.16 1.77
C ALA A 30 -6.49 1.29 1.51
N ILE A 31 -7.59 1.50 0.78
CA ILE A 31 -8.17 2.84 0.55
C ILE A 31 -8.62 3.48 1.85
N THR A 32 -9.24 2.70 2.74
CA THR A 32 -9.71 3.18 4.05
C THR A 32 -8.54 3.62 4.92
N GLU A 33 -7.49 2.80 5.00
CA GLU A 33 -6.27 3.13 5.74
C GLU A 33 -5.57 4.37 5.15
N MET A 34 -5.47 4.47 3.82
CA MET A 34 -4.92 5.65 3.15
C MET A 34 -5.68 6.92 3.51
N LYS A 35 -7.02 6.88 3.48
CA LYS A 35 -7.88 8.02 3.88
C LYS A 35 -7.65 8.40 5.35
N MET A 36 -7.52 7.41 6.24
CA MET A 36 -7.24 7.64 7.65
C MET A 36 -5.88 8.32 7.87
N GLN A 37 -4.83 7.84 7.19
CA GLN A 37 -3.50 8.45 7.27
C GLN A 37 -3.48 9.85 6.66
N HIS A 38 -4.23 10.08 5.58
CA HIS A 38 -4.40 11.41 4.99
C HIS A 38 -5.03 12.39 5.98
N ALA A 39 -6.12 12.00 6.65
CA ALA A 39 -6.77 12.82 7.67
C ALA A 39 -5.81 13.15 8.84
N ARG A 40 -5.05 12.15 9.31
CA ARG A 40 -4.01 12.35 10.34
C ARG A 40 -2.92 13.31 9.87
N TYR A 41 -2.47 13.20 8.63
CA TYR A 41 -1.50 14.11 8.04
C TYR A 41 -2.04 15.55 7.98
N MET A 42 -3.26 15.74 7.49
CA MET A 42 -3.88 17.06 7.40
C MET A 42 -3.99 17.73 8.78
N LEU A 43 -4.44 16.99 9.80
CA LEU A 43 -4.48 17.49 11.18
C LEU A 43 -3.09 17.90 11.69
N ARG A 44 -2.07 17.06 11.47
CA ARG A 44 -0.70 17.34 11.93
C ARG A 44 -0.03 18.46 11.13
N LYS A 45 -0.36 18.60 9.84
CA LYS A 45 0.13 19.68 8.97
C LYS A 45 -0.23 21.05 9.54
N GLU A 46 -1.41 21.18 10.13
CA GLU A 46 -1.89 22.43 10.73
C GLU A 46 -1.38 22.66 12.16
N THR A 47 -1.28 21.59 12.97
CA THR A 47 -1.13 21.72 14.43
C THR A 47 0.20 21.24 15.01
N GLY A 48 0.97 20.44 14.27
CA GLY A 48 2.11 19.70 14.82
C GLY A 48 3.48 20.34 14.64
N PRO A 49 4.50 19.93 15.41
CA PRO A 49 5.90 20.27 15.14
C PRO A 49 6.39 19.64 13.83
N ARG A 50 7.43 20.22 13.21
CA ARG A 50 7.95 19.81 11.88
C ARG A 50 8.19 18.30 11.74
N MET A 51 8.73 17.66 12.78
CA MET A 51 9.01 16.22 12.77
C MET A 51 7.74 15.36 12.69
N ASP A 52 6.68 15.75 13.40
CA ASP A 52 5.42 15.02 13.37
C ASP A 52 4.70 15.20 12.03
N LYS A 53 4.82 16.38 11.41
CA LYS A 53 4.34 16.61 10.03
C LYS A 53 5.00 15.65 9.06
N TYR A 54 6.32 15.53 9.12
CA TYR A 54 7.08 14.66 8.23
C TYR A 54 6.74 13.18 8.46
N ARG A 55 6.65 12.73 9.72
CA ARG A 55 6.24 11.35 10.04
C ARG A 55 4.83 11.04 9.53
N ALA A 56 3.89 11.95 9.69
CA ALA A 56 2.52 11.76 9.19
C ALA A 56 2.48 11.72 7.66
N LEU A 57 3.24 12.60 6.99
CA LEU A 57 3.38 12.60 5.53
C LEU A 57 3.94 11.26 5.01
N MET A 58 4.99 10.74 5.63
CA MET A 58 5.60 9.46 5.23
C MET A 58 4.64 8.28 5.38
N LYS A 59 3.83 8.25 6.44
CA LYS A 59 2.79 7.23 6.63
C LYS A 59 1.71 7.32 5.56
N TYR A 60 1.25 8.53 5.25
CA TYR A 60 0.29 8.76 4.17
C TYR A 60 0.84 8.33 2.81
N ASN A 61 2.05 8.76 2.45
CA ASN A 61 2.68 8.40 1.18
C ASN A 61 2.87 6.89 1.03
N ARG A 62 3.24 6.18 2.11
CA ARG A 62 3.33 4.72 2.10
C ARG A 62 1.97 4.07 1.80
N ALA A 63 0.90 4.54 2.46
CA ALA A 63 -0.44 4.01 2.23
C ALA A 63 -0.94 4.31 0.80
N LYS A 64 -0.66 5.52 0.28
CA LYS A 64 -0.95 5.90 -1.11
C LYS A 64 -0.26 4.97 -2.11
N ALA A 65 1.05 4.73 -1.94
CA ALA A 65 1.81 3.87 -2.84
C ALA A 65 1.25 2.43 -2.88
N ILE A 66 0.78 1.90 -1.74
CA ILE A 66 0.12 0.58 -1.68
C ILE A 66 -1.17 0.59 -2.51
N VAL A 67 -2.03 1.59 -2.32
CA VAL A 67 -3.29 1.73 -3.07
C VAL A 67 -3.04 1.86 -4.57
N ASP A 68 -2.08 2.68 -4.98
CA ASP A 68 -1.74 2.87 -6.40
C ASP A 68 -1.21 1.57 -7.03
N THR A 69 -0.39 0.83 -6.29
CA THR A 69 0.12 -0.48 -6.73
C THR A 69 -1.01 -1.49 -6.90
N LEU A 70 -1.94 -1.58 -5.95
CA LEU A 70 -3.09 -2.49 -6.06
C LEU A 70 -3.98 -2.13 -7.24
N LYS A 71 -4.32 -0.85 -7.40
CA LYS A 71 -5.15 -0.38 -8.52
C LYS A 71 -4.51 -0.67 -9.89
N TRP A 72 -3.19 -0.50 -9.99
CA TRP A 72 -2.44 -0.79 -11.20
C TRP A 72 -2.44 -2.30 -11.48
N THR A 73 -2.16 -3.12 -10.46
CA THR A 73 -2.12 -4.58 -10.56
C THR A 73 -3.46 -5.18 -11.00
N ILE A 74 -4.57 -4.64 -10.51
CA ILE A 74 -5.94 -5.07 -10.87
C ILE A 74 -6.38 -4.53 -12.24
N GLY A 75 -5.62 -3.61 -12.84
CA GLY A 75 -5.91 -3.06 -14.17
C GLY A 75 -6.98 -1.96 -14.17
N THR A 76 -7.03 -1.13 -13.13
CA THR A 76 -7.93 0.03 -13.10
C THR A 76 -7.61 0.96 -14.29
N ARG A 77 -8.58 1.19 -15.17
CA ARG A 77 -8.38 1.84 -16.50
C ARG A 77 -7.68 3.20 -16.49
N THR A 78 -7.72 3.93 -15.37
CA THR A 78 -7.14 5.27 -15.24
C THR A 78 -5.87 5.30 -14.38
N GLN A 79 -5.40 4.15 -13.88
CA GLN A 79 -4.25 4.09 -12.98
C GLN A 79 -2.95 3.99 -13.78
N ALA A 80 -2.09 4.99 -13.66
CA ALA A 80 -0.72 4.94 -14.17
C ALA A 80 0.14 4.00 -13.32
N SER A 81 1.29 3.57 -13.86
CA SER A 81 2.26 2.80 -13.08
C SER A 81 2.68 3.59 -11.84
N PRO A 82 2.71 2.99 -10.64
CA PRO A 82 3.25 3.64 -9.45
C PRO A 82 4.75 3.96 -9.57
N LEU A 83 5.44 3.39 -10.57
CA LEU A 83 6.84 3.68 -10.88
C LEU A 83 7.02 4.90 -11.80
N ASP A 84 5.98 5.28 -12.53
CA ASP A 84 6.00 6.45 -13.43
C ASP A 84 5.63 7.75 -12.69
N GLU A 85 5.04 7.63 -11.50
CA GLU A 85 4.82 8.76 -10.62
C GLU A 85 6.20 9.24 -10.13
N GLU A 86 6.67 10.39 -10.62
CA GLU A 86 7.85 11.05 -10.04
C GLU A 86 7.63 11.10 -8.53
N LEU A 87 8.42 10.33 -7.78
CA LEU A 87 8.39 10.28 -6.32
C LEU A 87 8.39 11.72 -5.81
N LEU A 88 7.21 12.22 -5.43
CA LEU A 88 7.00 13.60 -5.03
C LEU A 88 7.94 13.90 -3.85
N GLY A 89 9.09 14.51 -4.14
CA GLY A 89 9.88 15.25 -3.16
C GLY A 89 11.27 14.77 -2.78
N VAL A 90 12.04 14.09 -3.64
CA VAL A 90 13.51 14.03 -3.44
C VAL A 90 14.24 14.59 -4.66
N LYS A 91 14.31 15.92 -4.73
CA LYS A 91 15.37 16.59 -5.50
C LYS A 91 16.64 16.50 -4.65
N TYR A 92 17.67 15.83 -5.16
CA TYR A 92 19.05 15.98 -4.66
C TYR A 92 19.54 17.41 -4.89
#